data_AF-A0A843EH20-F1
#
_entry.id   AF-A0A843EH20-F1
#
_cell.length_a   1.000
_cell.length_b   1.000
_cell.length_c   1.000
_cell.angle_alpha   90.00
_cell.angle_beta   90.00
_cell.angle_gamma   90.00
#
_symmetry.space_group_name_H-M   'P 1'
#
loop_
_entity.id
_entity.type
_entity.pdbx_description
1 polymer ?
#
loop_
_entity_poly.entity_id
_entity_poly.type
_entity_poly.pdbx_seq_one_letter_code
_entity_poly.pdbx_strand_id
1 'polypeptide(L)' 'MAEKRTCSFCGADIEPGTGKMFIKKDGTVLNFCTNKCYKNMIELKRVPRTTAWTEKFAIEKAARLKAAEKKE' A
#
# COMPACT_ATOMS: atom_id res chain seq x y z
N MET A 1 24.25 -3.94 5.02
CA MET A 1 23.09 -3.87 5.93
C MET A 1 21.83 -4.05 5.10
N ALA A 2 20.91 -4.90 5.53
CA ALA A 2 19.70 -5.19 4.77
C ALA A 2 18.63 -4.14 5.08
N GLU A 3 18.28 -3.31 4.09
CA GLU A 3 17.25 -2.29 4.22
C GLU A 3 15.87 -2.95 4.22
N LYS A 4 15.08 -2.74 5.27
CA LYS A 4 13.65 -3.09 5.28
C LYS A 4 12.89 -2.04 4.48
N ARG A 5 12.11 -2.48 3.51
CA ARG A 5 11.29 -1.59 2.66
C ARG A 5 9.83 -1.91 2.89
N THR A 6 8.98 -0.89 2.95
CA THR A 6 7.53 -1.08 3.07
C THR A 6 6.87 -1.15 1.70
N CYS A 7 5.87 -2.01 1.56
CA CYS A 7 5.11 -2.12 0.33
C CYS A 7 4.15 -0.95 0.17
N SER A 8 4.22 -0.27 -0.98
CA SER A 8 3.39 0.90 -1.29
C SER A 8 1.89 0.58 -1.44
N PHE A 9 1.52 -0.69 -1.63
CA PHE A 9 0.13 -1.10 -1.81
C PHE A 9 -0.50 -1.68 -0.54
N CYS A 10 0.07 -2.77 -0.01
CA CYS A 10 -0.51 -3.46 1.13
C CYS A 10 -0.14 -2.83 2.49
N GLY A 11 0.99 -2.13 2.57
CA GLY A 11 1.56 -1.58 3.80
C GLY A 11 2.60 -2.49 4.47
N ALA A 12 2.59 -3.79 4.14
CA ALA A 12 3.45 -4.77 4.78
C ALA A 12 4.95 -4.56 4.52
N ASP A 13 5.77 -4.98 5.48
CA ASP A 13 7.22 -5.04 5.33
C ASP A 13 7.64 -6.04 4.24
N ILE A 14 8.58 -5.62 3.41
CA ILE A 14 9.21 -6.42 2.37
C ILE A 14 10.51 -6.97 2.94
N GLU A 15 10.64 -8.30 2.93
CA GLU A 15 11.89 -8.96 3.27
C GLU A 15 13.00 -8.56 2.30
N PRO A 16 14.21 -8.28 2.81
CA PRO A 16 15.32 -7.84 1.98
C PRO A 16 15.68 -8.90 0.93
N GLY A 17 15.87 -8.47 -0.32
CA GLY A 17 16.11 -9.37 -1.46
C GLY A 17 14.83 -9.92 -2.12
N THR A 18 13.64 -9.59 -1.59
CA THR A 18 12.34 -9.99 -2.14
C THR A 18 11.57 -8.79 -2.68
N GLY A 19 10.65 -9.05 -3.62
CA GLY A 19 9.74 -8.05 -4.15
C GLY A 19 10.18 -7.45 -5.48
N LYS A 20 9.52 -6.36 -5.87
CA LYS A 20 9.79 -5.63 -7.11
C LYS A 20 9.74 -4.13 -6.88
N MET A 21 10.64 -3.42 -7.55
CA MET A 21 10.63 -1.96 -7.61
C MET A 21 10.05 -1.53 -8.95
N PHE A 22 9.05 -0.65 -8.93
CA PHE A 22 8.45 -0.07 -10.12
C PHE A 22 8.63 1.45 -10.07
N ILE A 23 9.24 2.00 -11.12
CA ILE A 23 9.51 3.44 -11.23
C ILE A 23 8.52 4.01 -12.23
N LYS A 24 7.72 4.98 -11.80
CA LYS A 24 6.80 5.71 -12.69
C LYS A 24 7.57 6.68 -13.58
N LYS A 25 6.95 7.14 -14.66
CA LYS A 25 7.54 8.14 -15.58
C LYS A 25 7.94 9.43 -14.85
N ASP A 26 7.24 9.78 -13.79
CA ASP A 26 7.50 10.95 -12.95
C ASP A 26 8.66 10.74 -11.95
N GLY A 27 9.36 9.60 -12.00
CA GLY A 27 10.44 9.25 -11.07
C GLY A 27 9.98 8.72 -9.71
N THR A 28 8.67 8.64 -9.45
CA THR A 28 8.18 8.07 -8.19
C THR A 28 8.48 6.57 -8.11
N VAL A 29 9.15 6.16 -7.03
CA VAL A 29 9.48 4.76 -6.76
C VAL A 29 8.34 4.11 -5.96
N LEU A 30 7.84 2.99 -6.48
CA LEU A 30 6.85 2.14 -5.81
C LEU A 30 7.47 0.77 -5.53
N ASN A 31 7.41 0.34 -4.27
CA ASN A 31 7.91 -0.96 -3.85
C ASN A 31 6.75 -1.94 -3.64
N PHE A 32 6.85 -3.13 -4.23
CA PHE A 32 5.83 -4.16 -4.15
C PHE A 32 6.38 -5.43 -3.51
N CYS A 33 5.66 -5.97 -2.51
CA CYS A 33 6.03 -7.24 -1.88
C CYS A 33 5.79 -8.44 -2.80
N THR A 34 4.68 -8.44 -3.54
CA THR A 34 4.23 -9.59 -4.35
C THR A 34 3.63 -9.14 -5.68
N ASN A 35 3.54 -10.07 -6.64
CA ASN A 35 2.91 -9.81 -7.93
C ASN A 35 1.41 -9.44 -7.78
N LYS A 36 0.73 -9.95 -6.76
CA LYS A 36 -0.65 -9.56 -6.41
C LYS A 36 -0.78 -8.04 -6.19
N CYS A 37 0.17 -7.45 -5.47
CA CYS A 37 0.18 -6.01 -5.20
C CYS A 37 0.48 -5.20 -6.46
N TYR A 38 1.41 -5.68 -7.28
CA TYR A 38 1.73 -5.07 -8.57
C TYR A 38 0.50 -5.05 -9.50
N LYS A 39 -0.14 -6.20 -9.71
CA LYS A 39 -1.33 -6.31 -10.58
C LYS A 39 -2.48 -5.45 -10.09
N ASN A 40 -2.77 -5.47 -8.78
CA ASN A 40 -3.84 -4.65 -8.24
C ASN A 40 -3.61 -3.15 -8.48
N MET A 41 -2.38 -2.67 -8.27
CA MET A 41 -2.08 -1.24 -8.37
C MET A 41 -1.84 -0.75 -9.81
N ILE A 42 -1.11 -1.52 -10.62
CA ILE A 42 -0.65 -1.10 -11.94
C ILE A 42 -1.60 -1.59 -13.04
N GLU A 43 -1.96 -2.87 -13.05
CA GLU A 43 -2.82 -3.44 -14.11
C GLU A 43 -4.30 -3.07 -13.88
N LEU A 44 -4.80 -3.30 -12.65
CA LEU A 44 -6.20 -3.11 -12.30
C LEU A 44 -6.51 -1.70 -11.78
N LYS A 45 -5.49 -0.85 -11.57
CA LYS A 45 -5.61 0.53 -11.07
C LYS A 45 -6.45 0.65 -9.79
N ARG A 46 -6.45 -0.37 -8.94
CA ARG A 46 -7.15 -0.35 -7.65
C ARG A 46 -6.41 0.55 -6.70
N VAL A 47 -7.15 1.31 -5.91
CA VAL A 47 -6.60 2.17 -4.88
C VAL A 47 -6.49 1.36 -3.57
N PRO A 48 -5.37 1.43 -2.83
CA PRO A 48 -5.23 0.74 -1.54
C PRO A 48 -6.40 1.08 -0.60
N ARG A 49 -6.77 2.36 -0.51
CA ARG A 49 -7.84 2.86 0.36
C ARG A 49 -9.23 2.30 0.10
N THR A 50 -9.49 1.70 -1.08
CA THR A 50 -10.78 1.06 -1.40
C THR A 50 -10.68 -0.47 -1.32
N THR A 51 -9.48 -1.00 -1.12
CA THR A 51 -9.22 -2.44 -1.11
C THR A 51 -9.19 -2.94 0.33
N ALA A 52 -10.24 -3.66 0.73
CA ALA A 52 -10.54 -4.02 2.12
C ALA A 52 -9.40 -4.73 2.89
N TRP A 53 -8.56 -5.51 2.21
CA TRP A 53 -7.49 -6.29 2.84
C TRP A 53 -6.17 -5.52 3.02
N THR A 54 -6.07 -4.29 2.54
CA THR A 54 -4.85 -3.48 2.71
C THR A 54 -4.88 -2.75 4.04
N GLU A 55 -3.70 -2.54 4.65
CA GLU A 55 -3.61 -1.80 5.91
C GLU A 55 -4.09 -0.35 5.76
N LYS A 56 -3.88 0.24 4.57
CA LYS A 56 -4.35 1.59 4.26
C LYS A 56 -5.88 1.71 4.34
N PHE A 57 -6.62 0.68 3.93
CA PHE A 57 -8.08 0.66 4.10
C PHE A 57 -8.47 0.63 5.58
N ALA A 58 -7.81 -0.20 6.39
CA ALA A 58 -8.08 -0.30 7.82
C ALA A 58 -7.84 1.02 8.55
N ILE A 59 -6.71 1.69 8.24
CA ILE A 59 -6.37 3.00 8.80
C ILE A 59 -7.41 4.06 8.40
N GLU A 60 -7.78 4.12 7.12
CA GLU A 60 -8.74 5.12 6.64
C GLU A 60 -10.14 4.89 7.22
N LYS A 61 -10.58 3.63 7.34
CA LYS A 61 -11.84 3.28 8.01
C LYS A 61 -11.83 3.73 9.47
N ALA A 62 -10.75 3.44 10.21
CA ALA A 62 -10.62 3.87 11.60
C ALA A 62 -10.63 5.40 11.73
N ALA A 63 -9.95 6.11 10.84
CA ALA A 63 -9.95 7.58 10.82
C ALA A 63 -11.35 8.17 10.57
N ARG A 64 -12.13 7.56 9.66
CA ARG A 64 -13.51 7.99 9.38
C ARG A 64 -14.44 7.75 10.56
N LEU A 65 -14.30 6.63 11.27
CA LEU A 65 -15.09 6.36 12.48
C LEU A 65 -14.79 7.37 13.58
N LYS A 66 -13.50 7.63 13.86
CA LYS A 66 -13.08 8.66 14.83
C LYS A 66 -13.59 10.06 14.49
N ALA A 67 -13.64 10.39 13.19
CA ALA A 67 -14.18 11.68 12.74
C ALA A 67 -15.70 11.78 12.91
N ALA A 68 -16.42 10.65 12.85
CA ALA A 68 -17.85 10.60 13.15
C ALA A 68 -18.10 10.75 14.66
N GLU A 69 -17.34 10.03 15.49
CA GLU A 69 -17.43 10.11 16.96
C GLU A 69 -17.11 11.51 17.50
N LYS A 70 -16.18 12.24 16.87
CA LYS A 70 -15.81 13.61 17.28
C LYS A 70 -16.81 14.69 16.83
N LYS A 71 -17.79 14.32 16.00
CA LYS A 71 -18.79 15.25 15.44
C LYS A 71 -20.07 15.30 16.29
N GLU A 72 -20.25 14.32 17.17
CA GLU A 72 -21.19 14.32 18.30
C GLU A 72 -20.56 15.04 19.51
#